data_AF-A0A143B3W6-F1
#
_entry.id   AF-A0A143B3W6-F1
#
_cell.length_a   1.000
_cell.length_b   1.000
_cell.length_c   1.000
_cell.angle_alpha   90.00
_cell.angle_beta   90.00
_cell.angle_gamma   90.00
#
_symmetry.space_group_name_H-M   'P 1'
#
loop_
_entity.id
_entity.type
_entity.pdbx_description
1 polymer ?
#
loop_
_entity_poly.entity_id
_entity_poly.type
_entity_poly.pdbx_seq_one_letter_code
_entity_poly.pdbx_strand_id
1 'polypeptide(L)'
;MLLEPLRPPETKKLIRKILSEGIVTYAQPHAEERMRERDISTVDCVNVLRGGKVAEGEQENGTWRYRVYTGRMCVVVRFESETILQVLTAWRVK
;
A
#
# COMPACT_ATOMS: atom_id res chain seq x y z
N MET A 1 16.04 -9.29 4.52
CA MET A 1 15.07 -8.69 5.45
C MET A 1 15.13 -7.19 5.24
N LEU A 2 13.98 -6.53 5.09
CA LEU A 2 13.92 -5.08 4.95
C LEU A 2 14.34 -4.42 6.28
N LEU A 3 15.11 -3.34 6.19
CA LEU A 3 15.43 -2.49 7.34
C LEU A 3 14.28 -1.49 7.51
N GLU A 4 13.28 -1.87 8.31
CA GLU A 4 12.11 -1.05 8.58
C GLU A 4 12.23 -0.33 9.95
N PRO A 5 11.65 0.88 10.09
CA PRO A 5 10.79 1.57 9.12
C PRO A 5 11.57 2.21 7.98
N LEU A 6 11.01 2.14 6.78
CA LEU A 6 11.50 2.90 5.63
C LEU A 6 11.00 4.35 5.72
N ARG A 7 11.87 5.31 5.39
CA ARG A 7 11.44 6.72 5.29
C ARG A 7 10.54 6.89 4.06
N PRO A 8 9.64 7.89 4.03
CA PRO A 8 8.69 8.05 2.94
C PRO A 8 9.29 8.06 1.51
N PRO A 9 10.46 8.70 1.25
CA PRO A 9 11.10 8.63 -0.07
C PRO A 9 11.58 7.22 -0.44
N GLU A 10 12.10 6.47 0.53
CA GLU A 10 12.59 5.09 0.35
C GLU A 10 11.42 4.15 0.12
N THR A 11 10.36 4.27 0.91
CA THR A 11 9.10 3.56 0.74
C THR A 11 8.52 3.83 -0.65
N LYS A 12 8.48 5.09 -1.11
CA LYS A 12 7.98 5.44 -2.44
C LYS A 12 8.83 4.81 -3.55
N LYS A 13 10.15 4.79 -3.39
CA LYS A 13 11.08 4.16 -4.34
C LYS A 13 10.82 2.65 -4.41
N LEU A 14 10.66 1.98 -3.26
CA LEU A 14 10.40 0.55 -3.21
C LEU A 14 9.04 0.20 -3.82
N ILE A 15 7.98 0.95 -3.51
CA ILE A 15 6.66 0.78 -4.14
C ILE A 15 6.78 0.82 -5.66
N ARG A 16 7.46 1.84 -6.22
CA ARG A 16 7.61 1.97 -7.67
C ARG A 16 8.34 0.79 -8.29
N LYS A 17 9.40 0.30 -7.65
CA LYS A 17 10.14 -0.89 -8.08
C LYS A 17 9.25 -2.13 -8.09
N ILE A 18 8.48 -2.35 -7.03
CA ILE A 18 7.56 -3.50 -6.95
C ILE A 18 6.44 -3.39 -7.98
N LEU A 19 5.91 -2.19 -8.25
CA LEU A 19 4.90 -2.00 -9.29
C LEU A 19 5.42 -2.30 -10.71
N SER A 20 6.72 -2.17 -10.97
CA SER A 20 7.32 -2.45 -12.28
C SER A 20 7.83 -3.88 -12.43
N GLU A 21 8.39 -4.45 -11.37
CA GLU A 21 9.17 -5.70 -11.43
C GLU A 21 8.66 -6.80 -10.49
N GLY A 22 7.77 -6.44 -9.56
CA GLY A 22 7.34 -7.29 -8.46
C GLY A 22 5.87 -7.67 -8.53
N ILE A 23 5.34 -8.05 -7.36
CA ILE A 23 3.98 -8.57 -7.21
C ILE A 23 3.23 -7.71 -6.20
N VAL A 24 2.00 -7.32 -6.57
CA VAL A 24 1.04 -6.68 -5.67
C VAL A 24 -0.01 -7.71 -5.28
N THR A 25 -0.08 -8.03 -3.99
CA THR A 25 -1.10 -8.91 -3.41
C THR A 25 -2.10 -8.10 -2.59
N TYR A 26 -3.23 -8.71 -2.25
CA TYR A 26 -4.30 -8.10 -1.45
C TYR A 26 -4.57 -9.01 -0.26
N ALA A 27 -4.64 -8.45 0.95
CA ALA A 27 -4.86 -9.23 2.16
C ALA A 27 -6.27 -9.86 2.14
N GLN A 28 -6.34 -11.18 2.22
CA GLN A 28 -7.59 -11.93 2.17
C GLN A 28 -8.08 -12.30 3.57
N PRO A 29 -9.40 -12.32 3.83
CA PRO A 29 -10.49 -11.78 2.99
C PRO A 29 -10.66 -10.25 3.12
N HIS A 30 -10.04 -9.64 4.12
CA HIS A 30 -10.39 -8.32 4.63
C HIS A 30 -10.19 -7.17 3.62
N ALA A 31 -9.11 -7.18 2.82
CA ALA A 31 -8.88 -6.12 1.83
C ALA A 31 -9.88 -6.22 0.67
N GLU A 32 -10.17 -7.44 0.21
CA GLU A 32 -11.07 -7.67 -0.92
C GLU A 32 -12.51 -7.27 -0.58
N GLU A 33 -13.02 -7.71 0.57
CA GLU A 33 -14.37 -7.36 1.03
C GLU A 33 -14.51 -5.84 1.16
N ARG A 34 -13.53 -5.18 1.79
CA ARG A 34 -13.56 -3.74 2.02
C ARG A 34 -13.44 -2.92 0.74
N MET A 35 -12.66 -3.41 -0.23
CA MET A 35 -12.56 -2.78 -1.55
C MET A 35 -13.88 -2.91 -2.32
N ARG A 36 -14.51 -4.08 -2.26
CA ARG A 36 -15.81 -4.36 -2.88
C ARG A 36 -16.93 -3.50 -2.29
N GLU A 37 -17.01 -3.41 -0.96
CA GLU A 37 -17.99 -2.55 -0.26
C GLU A 37 -17.85 -1.06 -0.60
N ARG A 38 -16.64 -0.63 -0.98
CA ARG A 38 -16.29 0.79 -1.21
C ARG A 38 -16.19 1.19 -2.67
N ASP A 39 -16.50 0.26 -3.58
CA ASP A 39 -16.34 0.46 -5.02
C ASP A 39 -14.91 0.95 -5.37
N ILE A 40 -13.92 0.22 -4.86
CA ILE A 40 -12.49 0.47 -5.08
C ILE A 40 -11.93 -0.70 -5.88
N SER A 41 -11.43 -0.42 -7.08
CA SER A 41 -10.80 -1.43 -7.92
C SER A 41 -9.32 -1.62 -7.56
N THR A 42 -8.76 -2.76 -7.97
CA THR A 42 -7.31 -3.00 -7.91
C THR A 42 -6.53 -1.96 -8.74
N VAL A 43 -7.09 -1.49 -9.85
CA VAL A 43 -6.53 -0.43 -10.70
C VAL A 43 -6.45 0.90 -9.94
N ASP A 44 -7.48 1.24 -9.15
CA ASP A 44 -7.45 2.44 -8.29
C ASP A 44 -6.32 2.36 -7.27
N CYS A 45 -6.17 1.20 -6.62
CA CYS A 45 -5.08 0.96 -5.68
C CYS A 45 -3.72 1.16 -6.35
N VAL A 46 -3.48 0.53 -7.50
CA VAL A 46 -2.24 0.67 -8.26
C VAL A 46 -1.98 2.12 -8.67
N ASN A 47 -3.01 2.87 -9.07
CA ASN A 47 -2.88 4.28 -9.42
C ASN A 47 -2.47 5.15 -8.23
N VAL A 48 -3.05 4.90 -7.05
CA VAL A 48 -2.63 5.58 -5.81
C VAL A 48 -1.22 5.18 -5.40
N LEU A 49 -0.86 3.90 -5.48
CA LEU A 49 0.51 3.46 -5.18
C LEU A 49 1.53 4.13 -6.11
N ARG A 50 1.19 4.29 -7.40
CA ARG A 50 2.03 4.96 -8.40
C ARG A 50 2.15 6.46 -8.16
N GLY A 51 1.04 7.17 -7.96
CA GLY A 51 0.98 8.64 -7.95
C GLY A 51 0.93 9.31 -6.57
N GLY A 52 0.53 8.59 -5.53
CA GLY A 52 0.28 9.15 -4.20
C GLY A 52 1.53 9.51 -3.40
N LYS A 53 1.33 10.33 -2.36
CA LYS A 53 2.33 10.66 -1.35
C LYS A 53 2.36 9.55 -0.29
N VAL A 54 3.52 9.33 0.30
CA VAL A 54 3.71 8.32 1.36
C VAL A 54 3.80 9.03 2.71
N ALA A 55 3.09 8.52 3.71
CA ALA A 55 3.22 8.95 5.10
C ALA A 55 4.37 8.19 5.79
N GLU A 56 4.75 8.63 6.99
CA GLU A 56 5.65 7.86 7.85
C GLU A 56 5.09 6.47 8.14
N GLY A 57 6.01 5.50 8.30
CA GLY A 57 5.64 4.13 8.65
C GLY A 57 5.04 4.07 10.05
N GLU A 58 3.98 3.29 10.21
CA GLU A 58 3.32 3.04 11.48
C GLU A 58 3.44 1.56 11.83
N GLN A 59 3.83 1.25 13.07
CA GLN A 59 3.93 -0.12 13.54
C GLN A 59 2.58 -0.56 14.12
N GLU A 60 2.02 -1.64 13.59
CA GLU A 60 0.76 -2.20 14.07
C GLU A 60 0.81 -3.72 14.01
N ASN A 61 0.52 -4.37 15.14
CA ASN A 61 0.53 -5.83 15.30
C ASN A 61 1.84 -6.50 14.84
N GLY A 62 2.98 -5.88 15.16
CA GLY A 62 4.31 -6.41 14.81
C GLY A 62 4.70 -6.25 13.34
N THR A 63 3.92 -5.52 12.54
CA THR A 63 4.22 -5.23 11.13
C THR A 63 4.24 -3.73 10.86
N TRP A 64 5.13 -3.30 9.97
CA TRP A 64 5.14 -1.93 9.50
C TRP A 64 4.11 -1.72 8.39
N ARG A 65 3.36 -0.62 8.50
CA ARG A 65 2.33 -0.22 7.55
C ARG A 65 2.63 1.16 7.02
N TYR A 66 2.43 1.33 5.73
CA TYR A 66 2.69 2.59 5.04
C TYR A 66 1.41 3.05 4.36
N ARG A 67 1.03 4.30 4.63
CA ARG A 67 -0.14 4.92 4.01
C ARG A 67 0.31 5.67 2.75
N VAL A 68 -0.30 5.32 1.62
CA VAL A 68 -0.12 6.01 0.35
C VAL A 68 -1.41 6.71 -0.01
N TYR A 69 -1.36 8.02 -0.16
CA TYR A 69 -2.58 8.81 -0.29
C TYR A 69 -2.49 9.85 -1.40
N THR A 70 -3.67 10.16 -1.93
CA THR A 70 -3.97 11.28 -2.81
C THR A 70 -5.04 12.14 -2.14
N GLY A 71 -5.42 13.24 -2.78
CA GLY A 71 -6.57 14.03 -2.29
C GLY A 71 -7.92 13.29 -2.35
N ARG A 72 -7.99 12.09 -2.95
CA ARG A 72 -9.26 11.37 -3.16
C ARG A 72 -9.30 9.97 -2.54
N MET A 73 -8.13 9.39 -2.24
CA MET A 73 -8.06 7.99 -1.81
C MET A 73 -6.78 7.70 -1.05
N CYS A 74 -6.86 6.79 -0.08
CA CYS A 74 -5.75 6.28 0.70
C CYS A 74 -5.69 4.75 0.57
N VAL A 75 -4.48 4.22 0.44
CA VAL A 75 -4.17 2.79 0.39
C VAL A 75 -3.13 2.49 1.47
N VAL A 76 -3.38 1.46 2.27
CA VAL A 76 -2.45 1.00 3.30
C VAL A 76 -1.77 -0.26 2.81
N VAL A 77 -0.45 -0.29 2.89
CA VAL A 77 0.37 -1.41 2.42
C VAL A 77 1.37 -1.85 3.47
N ARG A 78 1.81 -3.11 3.35
CA ARG A 78 3.02 -3.63 3.97
C ARG A 78 3.91 -4.27 2.92
N PHE A 79 5.18 -4.44 3.22
CA PHE A 79 6.09 -5.22 2.39
C PHE A 79 6.26 -6.61 3.00
N GLU A 80 5.99 -7.64 2.21
CA GLU A 80 6.32 -9.03 2.59
C GLU A 80 7.78 -9.33 2.21
N SER A 81 8.28 -8.67 1.16
CA SER A 81 9.67 -8.71 0.74
C SER A 81 10.01 -7.45 -0.07
N GLU A 82 11.24 -7.35 -0.57
CA GLU A 82 11.65 -6.30 -1.51
C GLU A 82 10.94 -6.37 -2.88
N THR A 83 10.24 -7.48 -3.16
CA THR A 83 9.56 -7.74 -4.43
C THR A 83 8.06 -7.96 -4.29
N ILE A 84 7.55 -8.06 -3.05
CA ILE A 84 6.15 -8.33 -2.77
C ILE A 84 5.59 -7.25 -1.85
N LEU A 85 4.59 -6.54 -2.35
CA LEU A 85 3.81 -5.55 -1.61
C LEU A 85 2.40 -6.09 -1.43
N GLN A 86 1.90 -6.04 -0.21
CA GLN A 86 0.52 -6.43 0.10
C GLN A 86 -0.32 -5.20 0.46
N VAL A 87 -1.44 -5.03 -0.24
CA VAL A 87 -2.48 -4.07 0.11
C VAL A 87 -3.32 -4.63 1.24
N LEU A 88 -3.32 -3.93 2.38
CA LEU A 88 -4.05 -4.31 3.58
C LEU A 88 -5.48 -3.77 3.57
N THR A 89 -5.66 -2.53 3.10
CA THR A 89 -6.98 -1.90 2.96
C THR A 89 -6.87 -0.62 2.12
N ALA A 90 -8.01 -0.12 1.63
CA ALA A 90 -8.12 1.15 0.94
C ALA A 90 -9.44 1.86 1.25
N TRP A 91 -9.46 3.18 1.17
CA TRP A 91 -10.68 4.00 1.31
C TRP A 91 -10.61 5.29 0.51
N ARG A 92 -11.76 5.78 0.06
CA ARG A 92 -11.91 7.12 -0.52
C ARG A 92 -11.86 8.17 0.60
N VAL A 93 -11.15 9.27 0.35
CA VAL A 93 -11.12 10.45 1.22
C VAL A 93 -12.32 11.32 0.84
N LYS A 94 -13.11 11.74 1.83
CA LYS A 94 -14.24 12.67 1.62
C LYS A 94 -13.75 14.09 1.39
#